data_AF-A0A382N755-F1
#
_entry.id   AF-A0A382N755-F1
#
_cell.length_a   1.000
_cell.length_b   1.000
_cell.length_c   1.000
_cell.angle_alpha   90.00
_cell.angle_beta   90.00
_cell.angle_gamma   90.00
#
_symmetry.space_group_name_H-M   'P 1'
#
loop_
_entity.id
_entity.type
_entity.pdbx_description
1 polymer ?
#
loop_
_entity_poly.entity_id
_entity_poly.type
_entity_poly.pdbx_seq_one_letter_code
_entity_poly.pdbx_strand_id
1 'polypeptide(L)'
;VRQQRKHIAPKREDDEIDFYVHNPSGPPEGGEVPFVLESTEDISYLLRAVVVVKAWHTEVFTQAVLANAPEMFRFAGPETFARATEAFGGPGPLTKVLVVPALPSGTEARQQSIEVLRAKGIDSVIAFRTMLADLINHIE
;
A
#
# COMPACT_ATOMS: atom_id res chain seq x y z
N VAL A 1 21.84 -7.90 -0.72
CA VAL A 1 21.23 -6.85 0.14
C VAL A 1 21.41 -7.23 1.62
N ARG A 2 22.02 -6.38 2.45
CA ARG A 2 22.20 -6.62 3.90
C ARG A 2 21.68 -5.40 4.67
N GLN A 3 20.63 -5.55 5.46
CA GLN A 3 20.08 -4.46 6.28
C GLN A 3 20.63 -4.57 7.71
N GLN A 4 21.52 -3.65 8.10
CA GLN A 4 21.87 -3.46 9.51
C GLN A 4 20.82 -2.57 10.20
N ARG A 5 20.52 -2.93 11.45
CA ARG A 5 19.35 -2.54 12.27
C ARG A 5 18.74 -1.18 11.94
N LYS A 6 17.41 -1.15 11.79
CA LYS A 6 16.60 0.08 11.65
C LYS A 6 16.79 0.95 12.90
N HIS A 7 17.36 2.14 12.73
CA HIS A 7 17.27 3.20 13.72
C HIS A 7 15.82 3.69 13.78
N ILE A 8 15.22 3.76 14.96
CA ILE A 8 13.84 4.25 15.17
C ILE A 8 13.95 5.60 15.88
N ALA A 9 13.69 6.69 15.16
CA ALA A 9 13.58 8.02 15.74
C ALA A 9 12.25 8.17 16.52
N PRO A 10 12.18 9.05 17.55
CA PRO A 10 10.93 9.33 18.23
C PRO A 10 9.92 9.95 17.26
N LYS A 11 8.71 9.37 17.26
CA LYS A 11 7.66 9.57 16.26
C LYS A 11 6.93 10.90 16.49
N ARG A 12 6.87 11.78 15.50
CA ARG A 12 5.81 12.82 15.42
C ARG A 12 4.56 12.14 14.87
N GLU A 13 3.40 12.39 15.48
CA GLU A 13 2.09 11.83 15.10
C GLU A 13 1.50 12.46 13.83
N ASP A 14 2.32 12.85 12.86
CA ASP A 14 1.81 13.42 11.61
C ASP A 14 1.56 12.30 10.58
N ASP A 15 0.30 12.22 10.15
CA ASP A 15 -0.26 11.55 8.96
C ASP A 15 0.77 10.84 8.04
N GLU A 16 1.10 9.59 8.37
CA GLU A 16 2.20 8.80 7.79
C GLU A 16 1.91 8.28 6.37
N ILE A 17 2.04 9.13 5.36
CA ILE A 17 2.25 8.67 3.98
C ILE A 17 3.75 8.42 3.77
N ASP A 18 4.14 7.21 3.39
CA ASP A 18 5.55 6.86 3.17
C ASP A 18 6.04 7.25 1.79
N PHE A 19 5.22 7.04 0.76
CA PHE A 19 5.56 7.42 -0.62
C PHE A 19 4.37 8.06 -1.34
N TYR A 20 4.71 8.97 -2.25
CA TYR A 20 3.82 9.44 -3.29
C TYR A 20 4.28 8.92 -4.64
N VAL A 21 3.35 8.44 -5.44
CA VAL A 21 3.58 7.96 -6.80
C VAL A 21 2.97 8.95 -7.77
N HIS A 22 3.74 9.34 -8.79
CA HIS A 22 3.27 10.08 -9.95
C HIS A 22 3.85 9.43 -11.20
N ASN A 23 2.98 8.86 -12.03
CA ASN A 23 3.33 8.15 -13.24
C ASN A 23 2.76 8.88 -14.47
N PRO A 24 3.55 9.76 -15.11
CA PRO A 24 3.11 10.49 -16.30
C PRO A 24 3.00 9.61 -17.54
N SER A 25 3.52 8.38 -17.50
CA SER A 25 3.53 7.44 -18.64
C SER A 25 2.39 6.42 -18.57
N GLY A 26 1.56 6.46 -17.51
CA GLY A 26 0.41 5.57 -17.38
C GLY A 26 -0.69 5.89 -18.40
N PRO A 27 -1.66 4.98 -18.60
CA PRO A 27 -2.70 5.16 -19.59
C PRO A 27 -3.57 6.39 -19.29
N PRO A 28 -3.91 7.25 -20.28
CA PRO A 28 -4.58 8.53 -20.07
C PRO A 28 -5.95 8.45 -19.36
N GLU A 29 -6.67 7.35 -19.56
CA GLU A 29 -7.99 7.12 -18.98
C GLU A 29 -7.92 6.43 -17.60
N GLY A 30 -6.72 6.04 -17.16
CA GLY A 30 -6.52 5.07 -16.08
C GLY A 30 -6.81 3.63 -16.55
N GLY A 31 -6.05 2.66 -16.04
CA GLY A 31 -6.36 1.24 -16.19
C GLY A 31 -7.17 0.74 -15.00
N GLU A 32 -7.83 -0.42 -15.14
CA GLU A 32 -8.35 -1.12 -13.96
C GLU A 32 -7.17 -1.56 -13.09
N VAL A 33 -7.05 -0.98 -11.91
CA VAL A 33 -6.04 -1.36 -10.93
C VAL A 33 -6.64 -2.44 -10.03
N PRO A 34 -6.09 -3.66 -10.02
CA PRO A 34 -6.62 -4.72 -9.18
C PRO A 34 -6.43 -4.36 -7.70
N PHE A 35 -7.30 -4.92 -6.86
CA PHE A 35 -7.18 -4.71 -5.43
C PHE A 35 -5.92 -5.34 -4.84
N VAL A 36 -5.47 -6.48 -5.37
CA VAL A 36 -4.19 -7.09 -5.00
C VAL A 36 -3.25 -6.94 -6.20
N LEU A 37 -2.16 -6.19 -5.99
CA LEU A 37 -1.10 -5.99 -6.98
C LEU A 37 -0.14 -7.19 -6.87
N GLU A 38 -0.24 -8.11 -7.82
CA GLU A 38 0.52 -9.36 -7.84
C GLU A 38 1.78 -9.26 -8.71
N SER A 39 1.84 -8.25 -9.58
CA SER A 39 2.93 -8.02 -10.52
C SER A 39 3.30 -6.54 -10.66
N THR A 40 4.46 -6.28 -11.27
CA THR A 40 4.92 -4.93 -11.63
C THR A 40 4.04 -4.29 -12.71
N GLU A 41 3.39 -5.11 -13.55
CA GLU A 41 2.46 -4.63 -14.57
C GLU A 41 1.24 -3.95 -13.93
N ASP A 42 0.70 -4.53 -12.84
CA ASP A 42 -0.43 -3.93 -12.09
C ASP A 42 -0.11 -2.53 -11.58
N ILE A 43 1.15 -2.28 -11.21
CA ILE A 43 1.65 -0.99 -10.70
C ILE A 43 1.75 0.04 -11.84
N SER A 44 2.04 -0.39 -13.07
CA SER A 44 2.21 0.50 -14.24
C SER A 44 0.93 1.25 -14.62
N TYR A 45 -0.24 0.73 -14.21
CA TYR A 45 -1.55 1.36 -14.41
C TYR A 45 -1.87 2.46 -13.39
N LEU A 46 -1.11 2.57 -12.29
CA LEU A 46 -1.27 3.63 -11.30
C LEU A 46 -0.78 4.96 -11.89
N LEU A 47 -1.68 5.92 -12.08
CA LEU A 47 -1.32 7.29 -12.45
C LEU A 47 -0.77 8.05 -11.25
N ARG A 48 -1.47 7.95 -10.11
CA ARG A 48 -1.10 8.60 -8.86
C ARG A 48 -1.44 7.69 -7.69
N ALA A 49 -0.59 7.65 -6.68
CA ALA A 49 -0.88 6.91 -5.45
C ALA A 49 -0.27 7.54 -4.21
N VAL A 50 -0.95 7.36 -3.07
CA VAL A 50 -0.35 7.46 -1.74
C VAL A 50 -0.08 6.06 -1.24
N VAL A 51 1.13 5.82 -0.77
CA VAL A 51 1.59 4.49 -0.35
C VAL A 51 1.98 4.52 1.10
N VAL A 52 1.48 3.55 1.86
CA VAL A 52 1.88 3.33 3.26
C VAL A 52 2.43 1.92 3.41
N VAL A 53 3.59 1.81 4.06
CA VAL A 53 4.33 0.58 4.26
C VAL A 53 4.24 0.13 5.71
N LYS A 54 3.52 -0.96 5.93
CA LYS A 54 3.37 -1.52 7.28
C LYS A 54 4.37 -2.65 7.49
N ALA A 55 5.41 -2.35 8.26
CA ALA A 55 6.57 -3.19 8.52
C ALA A 55 6.32 -4.29 9.58
N TRP A 56 5.30 -5.14 9.38
CA TRP A 56 5.05 -6.30 10.23
C TRP A 56 5.92 -7.48 9.83
N HIS A 57 7.18 -7.46 10.24
CA HIS A 57 8.13 -8.50 9.85
C HIS A 57 7.97 -9.84 10.62
N THR A 58 7.16 -9.87 11.68
CA THR A 58 7.02 -11.03 12.58
C THR A 58 5.59 -11.56 12.73
N GLU A 59 4.58 -10.88 12.18
CA GLU A 59 3.17 -11.25 12.38
C GLU A 59 2.54 -11.68 11.06
N VAL A 60 1.74 -12.75 11.11
CA VAL A 60 0.88 -13.13 9.99
C VAL A 60 -0.23 -12.12 9.90
N PHE A 61 -0.43 -11.55 8.72
CA PHE A 61 -1.54 -10.67 8.45
C PHE A 61 -2.85 -11.43 8.68
N THR A 62 -3.60 -11.06 9.71
CA THR A 62 -4.90 -11.66 10.03
C THR A 62 -5.90 -10.56 10.38
N GLN A 63 -7.19 -10.89 10.38
CA GLN A 63 -8.22 -9.95 10.82
C GLN A 63 -8.02 -9.44 12.24
N ALA A 64 -7.50 -10.29 13.14
CA ALA A 64 -7.21 -9.89 14.51
C ALA A 64 -6.16 -8.77 14.55
N VAL A 65 -5.14 -8.84 13.68
CA VAL A 65 -4.14 -7.77 13.58
C VAL A 65 -4.78 -6.50 13.00
N LEU A 66 -5.64 -6.61 11.98
CA LEU A 66 -6.36 -5.45 11.42
C LEU A 66 -7.29 -4.77 12.43
N ALA A 67 -7.97 -5.55 13.27
CA ALA A 67 -8.87 -5.03 14.29
C ALA A 67 -8.12 -4.26 15.39
N ASN A 68 -6.87 -4.65 15.68
CA ASN A 68 -6.06 -4.05 16.73
C ASN A 68 -5.09 -2.96 16.23
N ALA A 69 -5.09 -2.65 14.93
CA ALA A 69 -4.20 -1.65 14.33
C ALA A 69 -4.98 -0.53 13.59
N PRO A 70 -5.88 0.22 14.27
CA PRO A 70 -6.67 1.26 13.63
C PRO A 70 -5.82 2.39 13.02
N GLU A 71 -4.63 2.62 13.57
CA GLU A 71 -3.65 3.58 13.06
C GLU A 71 -3.16 3.24 11.64
N MET A 72 -3.33 2.00 11.18
CA MET A 72 -3.03 1.61 9.82
C MET A 72 -3.86 2.35 8.79
N PHE A 73 -5.10 2.70 9.13
CA PHE A 73 -6.08 3.22 8.19
C PHE A 73 -6.19 4.75 8.23
N ARG A 74 -5.42 5.43 9.09
CA ARG A 74 -5.51 6.89 9.25
C ARG A 74 -5.26 7.63 7.94
N PHE A 75 -4.30 7.17 7.13
CA PHE A 75 -4.00 7.77 5.82
C PHE A 75 -5.15 7.65 4.81
N ALA A 76 -6.00 6.62 4.96
CA ALA A 76 -7.19 6.42 4.15
C ALA A 76 -8.38 7.27 4.62
N GLY A 77 -8.24 7.95 5.77
CA GLY A 77 -9.23 8.86 6.30
C GLY A 77 -9.49 10.06 5.36
N PRO A 78 -10.74 10.58 5.31
CA PRO A 78 -11.11 11.66 4.39
C PRO A 78 -10.23 12.91 4.50
N GLU A 79 -9.87 13.32 5.72
CA GLU A 79 -9.07 14.53 5.96
C GLU A 79 -7.63 14.37 5.46
N THR A 80 -6.96 13.28 5.84
CA THR A 80 -5.58 12.98 5.42
C THR A 80 -5.51 12.80 3.91
N PHE A 81 -6.49 12.12 3.31
CA PHE A 81 -6.56 11.94 1.86
C PHE A 81 -6.81 13.25 1.10
N ALA A 82 -7.69 14.13 1.62
CA ALA A 82 -7.93 15.44 1.03
C ALA A 82 -6.66 16.31 1.05
N ARG A 83 -5.94 16.35 2.19
CA ARG A 83 -4.65 17.04 2.31
C ARG A 83 -3.61 16.49 1.34
N ALA A 84 -3.50 15.17 1.20
CA ALA A 84 -2.59 14.56 0.25
C ALA A 84 -2.95 14.91 -1.20
N THR A 85 -4.24 14.93 -1.52
CA THR A 85 -4.73 15.32 -2.85
C THR A 85 -4.37 16.77 -3.19
N GLU A 86 -4.56 17.68 -2.24
CA GLU A 86 -4.23 19.10 -2.38
C GLU A 86 -2.71 19.34 -2.48
N ALA A 87 -1.93 18.75 -1.58
CA ALA A 87 -0.49 18.95 -1.51
C ALA A 87 0.24 18.42 -2.75
N PHE A 88 -0.22 17.30 -3.31
CA PHE A 88 0.48 16.62 -4.40
C PHE A 88 -0.12 16.86 -5.78
N GLY A 89 -1.39 17.26 -5.88
CA GLY A 89 -2.03 17.76 -7.12
C GLY A 89 -1.93 16.84 -8.35
N GLY A 90 -2.57 17.24 -9.45
CA GLY A 90 -2.42 16.58 -10.76
C GLY A 90 -3.68 15.85 -11.27
N PRO A 91 -3.69 15.50 -12.57
CA PRO A 91 -4.84 14.84 -13.20
C PRO A 91 -4.95 13.36 -12.79
N GLY A 92 -6.16 12.82 -12.79
CA GLY A 92 -6.43 11.40 -12.53
C GLY A 92 -6.65 11.03 -11.06
N PRO A 93 -7.15 9.81 -10.79
CA PRO A 93 -7.48 9.34 -9.44
C PRO A 93 -6.23 9.14 -8.58
N LEU A 94 -6.34 9.44 -7.28
CA LEU A 94 -5.31 9.17 -6.29
C LEU A 94 -5.61 7.85 -5.57
N THR A 95 -4.84 6.81 -5.88
CA THR A 95 -5.04 5.47 -5.32
C THR A 95 -4.39 5.35 -3.93
N LYS A 96 -5.11 4.80 -2.95
CA LYS A 96 -4.57 4.46 -1.62
C LYS A 96 -4.01 3.05 -1.62
N VAL A 97 -2.68 2.95 -1.63
CA VAL A 97 -1.96 1.67 -1.68
C VAL A 97 -1.41 1.33 -0.29
N LEU A 98 -1.75 0.14 0.20
CA LEU A 98 -1.18 -0.41 1.42
C LEU A 98 -0.17 -1.50 1.08
N VAL A 99 1.06 -1.37 1.59
CA VAL A 99 2.07 -2.42 1.48
C VAL A 99 2.05 -3.26 2.74
N VAL A 100 1.82 -4.56 2.57
CA VAL A 100 1.73 -5.55 3.65
C VAL A 100 2.80 -6.63 3.49
N PRO A 101 3.16 -7.35 4.57
CA PRO A 101 4.11 -8.48 4.45
C PRO A 101 3.59 -9.58 3.52
N ALA A 102 2.34 -10.00 3.75
CA ALA A 102 1.62 -10.98 2.95
C ALA A 102 0.12 -10.88 3.26
N LEU A 103 -0.71 -11.45 2.39
CA LEU A 103 -2.11 -11.79 2.71
C LEU A 103 -2.18 -13.26 3.19
N PRO A 104 -3.24 -13.67 3.91
CA PRO A 104 -3.45 -15.06 4.26
C PRO A 104 -3.40 -15.98 3.04
N SER A 105 -2.82 -17.16 3.18
CA SER A 105 -2.72 -18.15 2.08
C SER A 105 -4.00 -18.93 1.82
N GLY A 106 -4.87 -19.08 2.83
CA GLY A 106 -6.18 -19.72 2.68
C GLY A 106 -7.18 -18.82 1.95
N THR A 107 -7.85 -19.36 0.92
CA THR A 107 -8.76 -18.60 0.04
C THR A 107 -9.81 -17.80 0.79
N GLU A 108 -10.48 -18.41 1.77
CA GLU A 108 -11.51 -17.73 2.58
C GLU A 108 -10.92 -16.60 3.44
N ALA A 109 -9.85 -16.88 4.18
CA ALA A 109 -9.19 -15.90 5.03
C ALA A 109 -8.61 -14.73 4.20
N ARG A 110 -8.11 -15.01 3.00
CA ARG A 110 -7.64 -14.00 2.03
C ARG A 110 -8.78 -13.10 1.60
N GLN A 111 -9.91 -13.67 1.21
CA GLN A 111 -11.08 -12.93 0.74
C GLN A 111 -11.67 -12.03 1.84
N GLN A 112 -11.84 -12.56 3.05
CA GLN A 112 -12.34 -11.76 4.17
C GLN A 112 -11.37 -10.63 4.53
N SER A 113 -10.06 -10.87 4.44
CA SER A 113 -9.04 -9.83 4.64
C SER A 113 -9.14 -8.71 3.60
N ILE A 114 -9.36 -9.07 2.33
CA ILE A 114 -9.60 -8.11 1.23
C ILE A 114 -10.84 -7.27 1.52
N GLU A 115 -11.93 -7.88 1.98
CA GLU A 115 -13.18 -7.18 2.30
C GLU A 115 -13.01 -6.17 3.43
N VAL A 116 -12.32 -6.55 4.51
CA VAL A 116 -12.02 -5.64 5.62
C VAL A 116 -11.20 -4.45 5.14
N LEU A 117 -10.16 -4.68 4.34
CA LEU A 117 -9.30 -3.63 3.82
C LEU A 117 -10.06 -2.65 2.91
N ARG A 118 -10.92 -3.16 2.01
CA ARG A 118 -11.81 -2.33 1.19
C ARG A 118 -12.76 -1.50 2.04
N ALA A 119 -13.39 -2.11 3.05
CA ALA A 119 -14.30 -1.42 3.95
C ALA A 119 -13.60 -0.30 4.76
N LYS A 120 -12.28 -0.39 4.93
CA LYS A 120 -11.44 0.65 5.55
C LYS A 120 -10.93 1.71 4.57
N GLY A 121 -11.37 1.65 3.31
CA GLY A 121 -11.04 2.64 2.29
C GLY A 121 -9.68 2.43 1.63
N ILE A 122 -9.10 1.23 1.68
CA ILE A 122 -7.92 0.91 0.88
C ILE A 122 -8.36 0.60 -0.55
N ASP A 123 -7.61 1.10 -1.53
CA ASP A 123 -7.92 0.90 -2.96
C ASP A 123 -7.12 -0.29 -3.53
N SER A 124 -5.86 -0.44 -3.11
CA SER A 124 -5.01 -1.56 -3.52
C SER A 124 -4.02 -2.00 -2.44
N VAL A 125 -3.57 -3.25 -2.51
CA VAL A 125 -2.58 -3.85 -1.62
C VAL A 125 -1.46 -4.51 -2.42
N ILE A 126 -0.23 -4.32 -1.98
CA ILE A 126 0.94 -5.01 -2.50
C ILE A 126 1.67 -5.76 -1.38
N ALA A 127 2.04 -7.01 -1.66
CA ALA A 127 2.80 -7.82 -0.72
C ALA A 127 4.31 -7.55 -0.85
N PHE A 128 5.06 -7.65 0.26
CA PHE A 128 6.52 -7.57 0.24
C PHE A 128 7.13 -8.57 -0.75
N ARG A 129 6.55 -9.76 -0.87
CA ARG A 129 6.98 -10.77 -1.85
C ARG A 129 6.98 -10.23 -3.28
N THR A 130 5.96 -9.45 -3.67
CA THR A 130 5.86 -8.87 -5.02
C THR A 130 7.00 -7.89 -5.26
N MET A 131 7.22 -6.94 -4.34
CA MET A 131 8.32 -5.97 -4.46
C MET A 131 9.70 -6.63 -4.44
N LEU A 132 9.90 -7.65 -3.60
CA LEU A 132 11.16 -8.38 -3.53
C LEU A 132 11.42 -9.20 -4.79
N ALA A 133 10.39 -9.84 -5.35
CA ALA A 133 10.50 -10.56 -6.62
C ALA A 133 10.88 -9.60 -7.76
N ASP A 134 10.26 -8.42 -7.81
CA ASP A 134 10.61 -7.39 -8.79
C ASP A 134 12.06 -6.90 -8.61
N LEU A 135 12.48 -6.61 -7.38
CA LEU A 135 13.86 -6.23 -7.09
C LEU A 135 14.85 -7.31 -7.52
N ILE A 136 14.54 -8.59 -7.26
CA ILE A 136 15.37 -9.74 -7.65
C ILE A 136 15.51 -9.83 -9.17
N ASN A 137 14.45 -9.53 -9.93
CA ASN A 137 14.49 -9.54 -11.39
C ASN A 137 15.35 -8.41 -11.99
N HIS A 138 15.72 -7.40 -11.19
CA HIS A 138 16.51 -6.24 -11.61
C HIS A 138 17.95 -6.24 -11.06
N ILE A 139 18.40 -7.33 -10.43
CA ILE A 139 19.78 -7.49 -9.95
C ILE A 139 20.47 -8.65 -10.66
N GLU A 140 21.68 -8.38 -11.18
CA GLU A 140 22.63 -9.37 -11.71
C GLU A 140 23.59 -9.85 -10.61
#